data_AF-A0A534R1N5-F1
#
_entry.id   AF-A0A534R1N5-F1
#
_cell.length_a   1.000
_cell.length_b   1.000
_cell.length_c   1.000
_cell.angle_alpha   90.00
_cell.angle_beta   90.00
_cell.angle_gamma   90.00
#
_symmetry.space_group_name_H-M   'P 1'
#
loop_
_entity.id
_entity.type
_entity.pdbx_description
1 polymer ?
#
loop_
_entity_poly.entity_id
_entity_poly.type
_entity_poly.pdbx_seq_one_letter_code
_entity_poly.pdbx_strand_id
1 'polypeptide(L)'
;MKIVIAVLLLALPLWCAWAIYAAARMGKLTFPRALVYGTGLVFLLLGNPLANAYLLSPIDHALQRALFEKARGAGLLGADEAKVRAVLGNPWKTRQLEAPYSVLLYVPCRVCMASYAAPFIVYLRSGTVEGFRSGPGEMLKAKRDAQ
;
A
#
# COMPACT_ATOMS: atom_id res chain seq x y z
N MET A 1 -4.42 -0.90 -25.24
CA MET A 1 -3.00 -0.98 -24.78
C MET A 1 -2.84 -1.45 -23.33
N LYS A 2 -3.55 -0.89 -22.33
CA LYS A 2 -3.38 -1.29 -20.91
C LYS A 2 -3.59 -2.78 -20.62
N ILE A 3 -4.55 -3.42 -21.27
CA ILE A 3 -4.83 -4.87 -21.11
C ILE A 3 -3.69 -5.72 -21.68
N VAL A 4 -3.17 -5.36 -22.86
CA VAL A 4 -2.05 -6.09 -23.49
C VAL A 4 -0.78 -6.01 -22.63
N ILE A 5 -0.52 -4.83 -22.05
CA ILE A 5 0.60 -4.64 -21.10
C ILE A 5 0.38 -5.47 -19.85
N ALA A 6 -0.83 -5.49 -19.28
CA ALA A 6 -1.14 -6.31 -18.11
C ALA A 6 -0.99 -7.82 -18.39
N VAL A 7 -1.41 -8.28 -19.57
CA VAL A 7 -1.25 -9.67 -20.01
C VAL A 7 0.23 -10.02 -20.19
N LEU A 8 1.03 -9.14 -20.81
CA LEU A 8 2.48 -9.33 -20.93
C LEU A 8 3.17 -9.39 -19.56
N LEU A 9 2.80 -8.49 -18.65
CA LEU A 9 3.32 -8.47 -17.29
C LEU A 9 2.96 -9.74 -16.51
N LEU A 10 1.84 -10.40 -16.79
CA LEU A 10 1.49 -11.67 -16.14
C LEU A 10 2.16 -12.88 -16.83
N ALA A 11 2.20 -12.89 -18.16
CA ALA A 11 2.69 -14.02 -18.95
C ALA A 11 4.21 -14.21 -18.83
N LEU A 12 4.99 -13.12 -18.74
CA LEU A 12 6.45 -13.18 -18.70
C LEU A 12 7.00 -13.93 -17.45
N PRO A 13 6.61 -13.60 -16.20
CA PRO A 13 7.05 -14.34 -15.03
C PRO A 13 6.56 -15.79 -15.02
N LEU A 14 5.34 -16.06 -15.51
CA LEU A 14 4.82 -17.43 -15.63
C LEU A 14 5.64 -18.27 -16.61
N TRP A 15 6.02 -17.70 -17.76
CA TRP A 15 6.87 -18.36 -18.73
C TRP A 15 8.27 -18.64 -18.19
N CYS A 16 8.88 -17.67 -17.49
CA CYS A 16 10.16 -17.86 -16.83
C CYS A 16 10.11 -18.96 -15.75
N ALA A 17 9.07 -18.96 -14.91
CA ALA A 17 8.87 -19.99 -13.89
C ALA A 17 8.71 -21.39 -14.51
N TRP A 18 7.95 -21.50 -15.61
CA TRP A 18 7.79 -22.75 -16.34
C TRP A 18 9.09 -23.24 -16.98
N ALA A 19 9.89 -22.34 -17.56
CA ALA A 19 11.19 -22.68 -18.13
C ALA A 19 12.18 -23.20 -17.07
N ILE A 20 12.19 -22.59 -15.87
CA ILE A 20 13.00 -23.06 -14.73
C ILE A 20 12.52 -24.45 -14.26
N TYR A 21 11.21 -24.65 -14.15
CA TYR A 21 10.62 -25.94 -13.79
C TYR A 21 10.97 -27.04 -14.80
N ALA A 22 10.84 -26.76 -16.10
CA ALA A 22 11.20 -27.68 -17.16
C ALA A 22 12.70 -28.03 -17.12
N ALA A 23 13.57 -27.04 -16.91
CA ALA A 23 15.02 -27.25 -16.77
C ALA A 23 15.37 -28.10 -15.53
N ALA A 24 14.65 -27.93 -14.43
CA ALA A 24 14.79 -28.75 -13.22
C ALA A 24 14.38 -30.20 -13.48
N ARG A 25 13.21 -30.42 -14.11
CA ARG A 25 12.70 -31.76 -14.46
C ARG A 25 13.59 -32.51 -15.44
N MET A 26 14.29 -31.80 -16.33
CA MET A 26 15.26 -32.40 -17.26
C MET A 26 16.64 -32.66 -16.62
N GLY A 27 16.84 -32.39 -15.33
CA GLY A 27 18.13 -32.56 -14.64
C GLY A 27 19.23 -31.60 -15.11
N LYS A 28 18.87 -30.55 -15.84
CA LYS A 28 19.82 -29.57 -16.41
C LYS A 28 20.05 -28.36 -15.50
N LEU A 29 19.33 -28.29 -14.37
CA LEU A 29 19.39 -27.20 -13.41
C LEU A 29 20.43 -27.50 -12.33
N THR A 30 21.62 -26.93 -12.49
CA THR A 30 22.65 -26.96 -11.44
C THR A 30 22.36 -25.88 -10.39
N PHE A 31 22.77 -26.11 -9.14
CA PHE A 31 22.60 -25.15 -8.04
C PHE A 31 22.99 -23.69 -8.38
N PRO A 32 24.15 -23.39 -8.99
CA PRO A 32 24.50 -22.01 -9.36
C PRO A 32 23.55 -21.41 -10.40
N ARG A 33 23.06 -22.21 -11.36
CA ARG A 33 22.07 -21.74 -12.35
C ARG A 33 20.71 -21.50 -11.71
N ALA A 34 20.30 -22.35 -10.77
CA ALA A 34 19.07 -22.16 -9.99
C ALA A 34 19.11 -20.83 -9.21
N LEU A 35 20.26 -20.51 -8.61
CA LEU A 35 20.45 -19.28 -7.85
C LEU A 35 20.36 -18.04 -8.76
N VAL A 36 21.05 -18.05 -9.90
CA VAL A 36 20.97 -16.95 -10.90
C VAL A 36 19.55 -16.77 -11.43
N TYR A 37 18.86 -17.85 -11.80
CA TYR A 37 17.48 -17.76 -12.29
C TYR A 37 16.49 -17.34 -11.21
N GLY A 38 16.65 -17.82 -9.98
CA GLY A 38 15.85 -17.42 -8.84
C GLY A 38 16.01 -15.93 -8.54
N THR A 39 17.24 -15.43 -8.46
CA THR A 39 17.51 -14.01 -8.26
C THR A 39 16.98 -13.16 -9.41
N GLY A 40 17.18 -13.59 -10.67
CA GLY A 40 16.62 -12.92 -11.84
C GLY A 40 15.10 -12.85 -11.82
N LEU A 41 14.43 -13.92 -11.41
CA LEU A 41 12.97 -13.96 -11.26
C LEU A 41 12.49 -13.01 -10.15
N VAL A 42 13.20 -12.93 -9.03
CA VAL A 42 12.88 -11.99 -7.94
C VAL A 42 12.96 -10.54 -8.42
N PHE A 43 14.02 -10.17 -9.14
CA PHE A 43 14.14 -8.83 -9.73
C PHE A 43 13.04 -8.55 -10.77
N LEU A 44 12.69 -9.56 -11.60
CA LEU A 44 11.62 -9.46 -12.57
C LEU A 44 10.26 -9.22 -11.91
N LEU A 45 9.98 -9.91 -10.80
CA LEU A 45 8.75 -9.76 -10.02
C LEU A 45 8.69 -8.40 -9.31
N LEU A 46 9.81 -7.89 -8.79
CA LEU A 46 9.89 -6.56 -8.17
C LEU A 46 9.72 -5.43 -9.20
N GLY A 47 10.29 -5.58 -10.40
CA GLY A 47 10.13 -4.62 -11.49
C GLY A 47 8.73 -4.65 -12.13
N ASN A 48 7.95 -5.70 -11.87
CA ASN A 48 6.60 -5.86 -12.39
C ASN A 48 5.58 -5.22 -11.44
N PRO A 49 4.88 -4.14 -11.85
CA PRO A 49 3.98 -3.42 -10.97
C PRO A 49 2.82 -4.26 -10.43
N LEU A 50 2.34 -5.26 -11.18
CA LEU A 50 1.24 -6.13 -10.74
C LEU A 50 1.70 -7.15 -9.69
N ALA A 51 2.84 -7.78 -9.93
CA ALA A 51 3.42 -8.72 -8.96
C ALA A 51 3.88 -7.98 -7.71
N ASN A 52 4.47 -6.79 -7.88
CA ASN A 52 4.90 -5.93 -6.78
C ASN A 52 3.72 -5.49 -5.90
N ALA A 53 2.59 -5.10 -6.51
CA ALA A 53 1.38 -4.77 -5.77
C ALA A 53 0.86 -5.97 -4.93
N TYR A 54 0.90 -7.19 -5.47
CA TYR A 54 0.49 -8.38 -4.71
C TYR A 54 1.48 -8.73 -3.59
N LEU A 55 2.77 -8.72 -3.88
CA LEU A 55 3.83 -9.09 -2.93
C LEU A 55 3.93 -8.12 -1.75
N LEU A 56 3.69 -6.83 -2.01
CA LEU A 56 3.79 -5.78 -0.99
C LEU A 56 2.46 -5.47 -0.29
N SER A 57 1.33 -5.97 -0.81
CA SER A 57 0.01 -5.78 -0.18
C SER A 57 -0.04 -6.13 1.31
N PRO A 58 0.58 -7.21 1.82
CA PRO A 58 0.52 -7.54 3.23
C PRO A 58 1.30 -6.53 4.09
N ILE A 59 2.40 -5.99 3.56
CA ILE A 59 3.22 -4.98 4.22
C ILE A 59 2.46 -3.66 4.28
N ASP A 60 1.78 -3.29 3.19
CA ASP A 60 0.92 -2.11 3.15
C ASP A 60 -0.22 -2.21 4.18
N HIS A 61 -0.89 -3.36 4.29
CA HIS A 61 -1.93 -3.59 5.30
C HIS A 61 -1.40 -3.51 6.73
N ALA A 62 -0.22 -4.07 7.01
CA ALA A 62 0.41 -4.01 8.32
C ALA A 62 0.78 -2.57 8.72
N LEU A 63 1.38 -1.80 7.79
CA LEU A 63 1.72 -0.40 8.01
C LEU A 63 0.48 0.48 8.21
N GLN A 64 -0.61 0.21 7.47
CA GLN A 64 -1.87 0.92 7.65
C GLN A 64 -2.51 0.65 9.00
N ARG A 65 -2.52 -0.61 9.46
CA ARG A 65 -2.97 -0.95 10.82
C ARG A 65 -2.11 -0.30 11.88
N ALA A 66 -0.80 -0.25 11.71
CA ALA A 66 0.09 0.44 12.65
C ALA A 66 -0.23 1.94 12.75
N LEU A 67 -0.53 2.60 11.63
CA LEU A 67 -0.99 4.00 11.64
C LEU A 67 -2.36 4.16 12.31
N PHE A 68 -3.29 3.24 12.07
CA PHE A 68 -4.61 3.25 12.69
C PHE A 68 -4.52 3.09 14.21
N GLU A 69 -3.77 2.09 14.69
CA GLU A 69 -3.56 1.87 16.12
C GLU A 69 -2.80 3.03 16.77
N LYS A 70 -1.82 3.61 16.08
CA LYS A 70 -1.14 4.83 16.56
C LYS A 70 -2.10 6.01 16.69
N ALA A 71 -2.95 6.24 15.70
CA ALA A 71 -3.94 7.31 15.72
C ALA A 71 -5.01 7.11 16.81
N ARG A 72 -5.45 5.85 16.99
CA ARG A 72 -6.40 5.45 18.01
C ARG A 72 -5.82 5.60 19.42
N GLY A 73 -4.63 5.03 19.66
CA GLY A 73 -3.94 5.10 20.95
C GLY A 73 -3.55 6.52 21.36
N ALA A 74 -3.22 7.38 20.39
CA ALA A 74 -2.94 8.79 20.66
C ALA A 74 -4.20 9.66 20.83
N GLY A 75 -5.40 9.08 20.71
CA GLY A 75 -6.67 9.82 20.85
C GLY A 75 -6.78 10.96 19.83
N LEU A 76 -6.44 10.69 18.56
CA LEU A 76 -6.46 11.73 17.53
C LEU A 76 -7.87 12.17 17.10
N LEU A 77 -8.94 11.47 17.52
CA LEU A 77 -10.31 11.97 17.30
C LEU A 77 -10.52 13.28 18.04
N GLY A 78 -11.03 14.31 17.35
CA GLY A 78 -11.21 15.63 17.92
C GLY A 78 -9.91 16.43 18.09
N ALA A 79 -8.75 15.88 17.72
CA ALA A 79 -7.48 16.61 17.74
C ALA A 79 -7.42 17.64 16.61
N ASP A 80 -6.61 18.66 16.80
CA ASP A 80 -6.25 19.63 15.78
C ASP A 80 -5.25 19.03 14.76
N GLU A 81 -5.21 19.62 13.57
CA GLU A 81 -4.31 19.18 12.50
C GLU A 81 -2.82 19.18 12.93
N ALA A 82 -2.38 20.12 13.78
CA ALA A 82 -0.97 20.18 14.18
C ALA A 82 -0.60 18.98 15.05
N LYS A 83 -1.47 18.57 16.00
CA LYS A 83 -1.27 17.35 16.79
C LYS A 83 -1.28 16.09 15.92
N VAL A 84 -2.12 16.02 14.88
CA VAL A 84 -2.09 14.90 13.92
C VAL A 84 -0.73 14.82 13.23
N ARG A 85 -0.21 15.93 12.74
CA ARG A 85 1.10 15.98 12.07
C ARG A 85 2.25 15.67 13.03
N ALA A 86 2.13 16.04 14.31
CA ALA A 86 3.12 15.69 15.32
C ALA A 86 3.17 14.17 15.60
N VAL A 87 2.01 13.50 15.59
CA VAL A 87 1.92 12.06 15.89
C VAL A 87 2.18 11.19 14.66
N LEU A 88 1.55 11.52 13.52
CA LEU A 88 1.61 10.71 12.29
C LEU A 88 2.70 11.17 11.32
N GLY A 89 3.32 12.31 11.57
CA GLY A 89 4.29 12.94 10.67
C GLY A 89 3.62 13.74 9.56
N ASN A 90 4.40 14.09 8.53
CA ASN A 90 3.89 14.87 7.40
C ASN A 90 3.06 14.00 6.46
N PRO A 91 1.84 14.44 6.07
CA PRO A 91 1.03 13.72 5.09
C PRO A 91 1.71 13.72 3.73
N TRP A 92 1.46 12.68 2.95
CA TRP A 92 1.92 12.64 1.56
C TRP A 92 1.19 13.68 0.71
N LYS A 93 -0.12 13.82 0.93
CA LYS A 93 -0.94 14.80 0.21
C LYS A 93 -2.06 15.32 1.10
N THR A 94 -2.31 16.61 1.02
CA THR A 94 -3.48 17.25 1.60
C THR A 94 -4.45 17.57 0.47
N ARG A 95 -5.72 17.18 0.60
CA ARG A 95 -6.77 17.50 -0.37
C ARG A 95 -7.89 18.23 0.33
N GLN A 96 -8.17 19.44 -0.13
CA GLN A 96 -9.37 20.15 0.26
C GLN A 96 -10.54 19.59 -0.55
N LEU A 97 -11.62 19.20 0.12
CA LEU A 97 -12.81 18.68 -0.52
C LEU A 97 -13.75 19.85 -0.80
N GLU A 98 -14.55 20.20 0.19
CA GLU A 98 -15.50 21.30 0.16
C GLU A 98 -15.48 21.90 1.56
N ALA A 99 -15.29 23.22 1.68
CA ALA A 99 -15.18 23.83 3.00
C ALA A 99 -16.44 23.53 3.83
N PRO A 100 -16.31 23.10 5.11
CA PRO A 100 -15.10 23.12 5.95
C PRO A 100 -14.26 21.82 5.96
N TYR A 101 -14.46 20.89 5.02
CA TYR A 101 -13.85 19.57 5.01
C TYR A 101 -12.53 19.50 4.24
N SER A 102 -11.53 18.88 4.84
CA SER A 102 -10.26 18.53 4.20
C SER A 102 -9.84 17.12 4.60
N VAL A 103 -8.95 16.52 3.80
CA VAL A 103 -8.41 15.19 4.08
C VAL A 103 -6.89 15.19 4.00
N LEU A 104 -6.26 14.49 4.94
CA LEU A 104 -4.84 14.18 4.93
C LEU A 104 -4.65 12.73 4.47
N LEU A 105 -3.82 12.54 3.46
CA LEU A 105 -3.53 11.25 2.87
C LEU A 105 -2.13 10.82 3.28
N TYR A 106 -2.05 9.70 3.99
CA TYR A 106 -0.81 9.04 4.37
C TYR A 106 -0.65 7.78 3.53
N VAL A 107 0.43 7.75 2.73
CA VAL A 107 0.80 6.56 1.97
C VAL A 107 1.99 5.91 2.68
N PRO A 108 1.84 4.66 3.15
CA PRO A 108 2.85 4.00 3.96
C PRO A 108 4.15 3.70 3.20
N CYS A 109 4.13 3.64 1.86
CA CYS A 109 5.34 3.37 1.07
C CYS A 109 5.48 4.33 -0.13
N ARG A 110 6.57 5.14 -0.14
CA ARG A 110 6.91 6.04 -1.27
C ARG A 110 7.54 5.32 -2.47
N VAL A 111 8.25 4.21 -2.25
CA VAL A 111 8.90 3.41 -3.31
C VAL A 111 7.90 2.51 -4.03
N CYS A 112 6.81 2.16 -3.35
CA CYS A 112 5.74 1.31 -3.84
C CYS A 112 4.72 2.10 -4.67
N MET A 113 5.15 3.10 -5.46
CA MET A 113 4.27 3.96 -6.28
C MET A 113 3.29 3.19 -7.20
N ALA A 114 3.53 1.89 -7.43
CA ALA A 114 2.66 0.97 -8.16
C ALA A 114 1.60 0.26 -7.31
N SER A 115 1.64 0.40 -5.98
CA SER A 115 0.64 -0.17 -5.09
C SER A 115 -0.64 0.65 -5.19
N TYR A 116 -1.67 0.04 -5.76
CA TYR A 116 -3.05 0.51 -5.73
C TYR A 116 -3.67 0.45 -4.31
N ALA A 117 -2.86 0.22 -3.26
CA ALA A 117 -3.32 0.13 -1.90
C ALA A 117 -3.96 1.46 -1.45
N ALA A 118 -5.18 1.35 -0.93
CA ALA A 118 -5.97 2.50 -0.48
C ALA A 118 -5.23 3.21 0.67
N PRO A 119 -4.97 4.54 0.59
CA PRO A 119 -4.19 5.26 1.60
C PRO A 119 -4.85 5.26 2.98
N PHE A 120 -4.06 5.54 4.02
CA PHE A 120 -4.61 5.92 5.33
C PHE A 120 -5.10 7.37 5.25
N ILE A 121 -6.38 7.59 5.55
CA ILE A 121 -7.06 8.87 5.34
C ILE A 121 -7.48 9.44 6.70
N VAL A 122 -7.08 10.68 6.99
CA VAL A 122 -7.59 11.45 8.12
C VAL A 122 -8.56 12.49 7.58
N TYR A 123 -9.79 12.49 8.11
CA TYR A 123 -10.84 13.45 7.78
C TYR A 123 -10.81 14.59 8.80
N LEU A 124 -10.69 15.80 8.28
CA LEU A 124 -10.69 17.03 9.03
C LEU A 124 -11.95 17.83 8.70
N ARG A 125 -12.53 18.47 9.71
CA ARG A 125 -13.59 19.46 9.60
C ARG A 125 -13.16 20.71 10.37
N SER A 126 -13.03 21.83 9.68
CA SER A 126 -12.55 23.10 10.27
C SER A 126 -11.19 22.96 10.98
N GLY A 127 -10.31 22.07 10.51
CA GLY A 127 -9.00 21.82 11.14
C GLY A 127 -8.99 20.79 12.27
N THR A 128 -10.14 20.22 12.63
CA THR A 128 -10.27 19.20 13.68
C THR A 128 -10.56 17.82 13.09
N VAL A 129 -9.97 16.77 13.64
CA VAL A 129 -10.18 15.40 13.17
C VAL A 129 -11.58 14.90 13.49
N GLU A 130 -12.38 14.67 12.45
CA GLU A 130 -13.70 14.05 12.55
C GLU A 130 -13.61 12.52 12.47
N GLY A 131 -12.55 11.98 11.85
CA GLY A 131 -12.35 10.54 11.76
C GLY A 131 -11.11 10.16 10.97
N PHE A 132 -10.81 8.86 10.96
CA PHE A 132 -9.74 8.30 10.15
C PHE A 132 -10.11 6.91 9.63
N ARG A 133 -9.55 6.56 8.48
CA ARG A 133 -9.82 5.32 7.76
C ARG A 133 -8.52 4.65 7.32
N SER A 134 -8.44 3.35 7.55
CA SER A 134 -7.38 2.45 7.08
C SER A 134 -7.93 1.57 5.97
N GLY A 135 -7.60 1.90 4.72
CA GLY A 135 -7.97 1.12 3.54
C GLY A 135 -9.49 0.86 3.41
N PRO A 136 -9.92 -0.27 2.82
CA PRO A 136 -11.33 -0.58 2.63
C PRO A 136 -12.09 -0.92 3.93
N GLY A 137 -11.40 -1.29 5.02
CA GLY A 137 -12.03 -1.96 6.18
C GLY A 137 -12.29 -1.08 7.41
N GLU A 138 -11.25 -0.49 8.01
CA GLU A 138 -11.34 0.09 9.36
C GLU A 138 -11.58 1.59 9.31
N MET A 139 -12.65 2.05 9.95
CA MET A 139 -12.98 3.47 10.06
C MET A 139 -13.38 3.81 11.49
N LEU A 140 -12.73 4.82 12.06
CA LEU A 140 -13.11 5.41 13.32
C LEU A 140 -13.64 6.83 13.05
N LYS A 141 -14.84 7.14 13.54
CA LYS A 141 -15.41 8.48 13.47
C LYS A 141 -15.72 8.98 14.87
N ALA A 142 -15.68 10.30 15.05
CA ALA A 142 -16.27 10.93 16.21
C ALA A 142 -17.77 10.55 16.27
N LYS A 143 -18.22 10.17 17.47
CA LYS A 143 -19.64 9.92 17.71
C LYS A 143 -20.37 11.25 17.51
N ARG A 144 -21.28 11.32 16.54
CA ARG A 144 -22.20 12.45 16.44
C ARG A 144 -23.21 12.30 17.55
N ASP A 145 -23.25 13.26 18.46
CA ASP A 145 -24.45 13.46 19.26
C ASP A 145 -25.56 13.82 18.27
N ALA A 146 -26.61 12.99 18.26
CA ALA A 146 -27.82 13.28 17.50
C ALA A 146 -28.41 14.57 18.07
N GLN A 147 -28.33 15.65 17.30
CA GLN A 147 -29.16 16.84 17.48
C GLN A 147 -30.26 16.80 16.42
#